data_AF-A0A6B3HUV9-F1
#
_entry.id   AF-A0A6B3HUV9-F1
#
_cell.length_a   1.000
_cell.length_b   1.000
_cell.length_c   1.000
_cell.angle_alpha   90.00
_cell.angle_beta   90.00
_cell.angle_gamma   90.00
#
_symmetry.space_group_name_H-M   'P 1'
#
loop_
_entity.id
_entity.type
_entity.pdbx_description
1 polymer ?
#
loop_
_entity_poly.entity_id
_entity_poly.type
_entity_poly.pdbx_seq_one_letter_code
_entity_poly.pdbx_strand_id
1 'polypeptide(L)' 'RDELGIDGDQRVATLMWNNAVHVEAYLAIPSMGAVLHTLNLRLPPEQLAWIVNHADDKVVIADGTLLPLLVP' A
#
# COMPACT_ATOMS: atom_id res chain seq x y z
N ARG A 1 -4.60 -12.18 -14.11
CA ARG A 1 -4.16 -12.50 -12.72
C ARG A 1 -2.87 -11.76 -12.38
N ASP A 2 -1.97 -11.51 -13.36
CA ASP A 2 -0.67 -10.85 -13.13
C ASP A 2 -0.58 -9.43 -13.73
N GLU A 3 -1.73 -8.78 -13.99
CA GLU A 3 -1.78 -7.48 -14.68
C GLU A 3 -1.10 -6.35 -13.90
N LEU A 4 -0.93 -6.52 -12.58
CA LEU A 4 -0.28 -5.54 -11.71
C LEU A 4 1.24 -5.77 -11.56
N GLY A 5 1.79 -6.85 -12.11
CA GLY A 5 3.24 -7.12 -12.09
C GLY A 5 3.84 -7.31 -10.69
N ILE A 6 3.10 -7.92 -9.77
CA ILE A 6 3.59 -8.29 -8.43
C ILE A 6 3.90 -9.78 -8.43
N ASP A 7 5.17 -10.11 -8.67
CA ASP A 7 5.67 -11.48 -8.79
C ASP A 7 6.78 -11.81 -7.78
N GLY A 8 7.34 -10.81 -7.11
CA GLY A 8 8.35 -10.94 -6.06
C GLY A 8 9.19 -9.67 -5.95
N ASP A 9 9.61 -9.29 -4.74
CA ASP A 9 10.40 -8.09 -4.44
C ASP A 9 9.73 -6.72 -4.72
N GLN A 10 8.66 -6.65 -5.52
CA GLN A 10 7.94 -5.39 -5.72
C GLN A 10 7.25 -4.94 -4.42
N ARG A 11 7.22 -3.62 -4.23
CA ARG A 11 6.61 -3.00 -3.06
C ARG A 11 5.12 -2.81 -3.25
N VAL A 12 4.35 -3.29 -2.29
CA VAL A 12 2.91 -3.10 -2.19
C VAL A 12 2.64 -2.25 -0.95
N ALA A 13 2.19 -1.02 -1.17
CA ALA A 13 1.82 -0.10 -0.12
C ALA A 13 0.43 -0.43 0.45
N THR A 14 0.24 -0.16 1.73
CA THR A 14 -1.07 -0.25 2.38
C THR A 14 -1.42 1.07 3.07
N LEU A 15 -2.61 1.60 2.77
CA LEU A 15 -3.20 2.77 3.44
C LEU A 15 -4.57 2.34 3.98
N MET A 16 -4.56 1.73 5.17
CA MET A 16 -5.71 1.02 5.72
C MET A 16 -5.89 1.34 7.20
N TRP A 17 -7.13 1.22 7.69
CA TRP A 17 -7.40 1.15 9.12
C TRP A 17 -6.94 -0.20 9.70
N ASN A 18 -6.72 -0.23 11.02
CA ASN A 18 -6.44 -1.49 11.72
C ASN A 18 -7.71 -2.36 11.77
N ASN A 19 -7.82 -3.26 10.81
CA ASN A 19 -8.92 -4.21 10.67
C ASN A 19 -8.40 -5.57 10.15
N ALA A 20 -9.28 -6.57 10.10
CA ALA A 20 -8.92 -7.91 9.66
C ALA A 20 -8.34 -7.94 8.23
N VAL A 21 -8.89 -7.13 7.32
CA VAL A 21 -8.43 -7.04 5.92
C VAL A 21 -7.00 -6.50 5.85
N HIS A 22 -6.65 -5.52 6.69
CA HIS A 22 -5.28 -5.02 6.74
C HIS A 22 -4.31 -6.07 7.27
N VAL A 23 -4.70 -6.85 8.29
CA VAL A 23 -3.91 -7.98 8.79
C VAL A 23 -3.71 -9.05 7.70
N GLU A 24 -4.76 -9.37 6.93
CA GLU A 24 -4.65 -10.28 5.80
C GLU A 24 -3.62 -9.80 4.77
N ALA A 25 -3.66 -8.52 4.38
CA ALA A 25 -2.65 -7.94 3.49
C ALA A 25 -1.24 -7.98 4.12
N TYR A 26 -1.14 -7.70 5.42
CA TYR A 26 0.11 -7.72 6.19
C TYR A 26 0.82 -9.08 6.11
N LEU A 27 0.04 -10.17 6.08
CA LEU A 27 0.55 -11.53 5.98
C LEU A 27 0.70 -11.99 4.52
N ALA A 28 -0.26 -11.68 3.65
CA ALA A 28 -0.29 -12.14 2.27
C ALA A 28 0.85 -11.56 1.43
N ILE A 29 1.12 -10.26 1.56
CA ILE A 29 2.13 -9.56 0.73
C ILE A 29 3.53 -10.15 0.95
N PRO A 30 4.04 -10.29 2.19
CA PRO A 30 5.34 -10.94 2.39
C PRO A 30 5.31 -12.44 2.07
N SER A 31 4.19 -13.14 2.31
CA SER A 31 4.09 -14.57 2.02
C SER A 31 4.18 -14.90 0.52
N MET A 32 3.81 -13.96 -0.35
CA MET A 32 3.98 -14.09 -1.80
C MET A 32 5.35 -13.62 -2.31
N GLY A 33 6.26 -13.21 -1.42
CA GLY A 33 7.60 -12.72 -1.76
C GLY A 33 7.66 -11.24 -2.12
N ALA A 34 6.57 -10.49 -2.00
CA ALA A 34 6.54 -9.04 -2.22
C ALA A 34 6.90 -8.29 -0.92
N VAL A 35 7.20 -7.00 -1.05
CA VAL A 35 7.58 -6.15 0.09
C VAL A 35 6.35 -5.38 0.58
N LEU A 36 5.99 -5.59 1.85
CA LEU A 36 4.96 -4.80 2.52
C LEU A 36 5.50 -3.43 2.90
N HIS A 37 4.84 -2.38 2.41
CA HIS A 37 5.10 -1.00 2.80
C HIS A 37 3.85 -0.40 3.46
N THR A 38 3.94 0.03 4.72
CA THR A 38 2.78 0.57 5.47
C THR A 38 2.80 2.09 5.49
N LEU A 39 1.75 2.70 4.93
CA LEU A 39 1.60 4.15 4.91
C LEU A 39 0.89 4.63 6.18
N ASN A 40 1.36 5.76 6.72
CA ASN A 40 0.76 6.36 7.90
C ASN A 40 -0.37 7.32 7.50
N LEU A 41 -1.62 6.92 7.76
CA LEU A 41 -2.83 7.69 7.49
C LEU A 41 -2.91 9.08 8.15
N ARG A 42 -2.00 9.39 9.10
CA ARG A 42 -1.93 10.70 9.75
C ARG A 42 -1.08 11.70 8.98
N LEU A 43 -0.39 11.27 7.93
CA LEU A 43 0.44 12.16 7.12
C LEU A 43 -0.41 12.93 6.11
N PRO A 44 -0.03 14.18 5.78
CA PRO A 44 -0.69 14.94 4.72
C PRO A 44 -0.57 14.24 3.35
N PRO A 45 -1.53 14.46 2.43
CA PRO A 45 -1.53 13.85 1.10
C PRO A 45 -0.22 14.08 0.31
N GLU A 46 0.35 15.28 0.38
CA GLU A 46 1.60 15.62 -0.30
C GLU A 46 2.79 14.76 0.18
N GLN A 47 2.83 14.46 1.47
CA GLN A 47 3.88 13.63 2.06
C GLN A 47 3.64 12.15 1.74
N LEU A 48 2.39 11.70 1.75
CA LEU A 48 2.04 10.34 1.30
C LEU A 48 2.45 10.13 -0.16
N ALA A 49 2.12 11.09 -1.04
CA ALA A 49 2.52 11.04 -2.43
C ALA A 49 4.05 10.99 -2.58
N TRP A 50 4.79 11.80 -1.83
CA TRP A 50 6.25 11.74 -1.85
C TRP A 50 6.78 10.37 -1.41
N ILE A 51 6.26 9.81 -0.31
CA ILE A 51 6.68 8.51 0.23
C ILE A 51 6.43 7.39 -0.79
N VAL A 52 5.23 7.34 -1.37
CA VAL A 52 4.84 6.32 -2.37
C VAL A 52 5.76 6.37 -3.59
N ASN A 53 6.02 7.58 -4.12
CA ASN A 53 6.90 7.75 -5.27
C ASN A 53 8.37 7.46 -4.94
N HIS A 54 8.85 7.86 -3.76
CA HIS A 54 10.23 7.63 -3.34
C HIS A 54 10.49 6.14 -3.06
N ALA A 55 9.50 5.44 -2.50
CA ALA A 55 9.56 4.01 -2.27
C ALA A 55 9.43 3.18 -3.55
N ASP A 56 9.00 3.77 -4.68
CA ASP A 56 8.67 3.06 -5.93
C ASP A 56 7.64 1.93 -5.69
N ASP A 57 6.58 2.26 -4.94
CA ASP A 57 5.46 1.36 -4.71
C ASP A 57 4.74 1.05 -6.02
N LYS A 58 4.54 -0.24 -6.31
CA LYS A 58 3.88 -0.68 -7.55
C LYS A 58 2.36 -0.72 -7.44
N VAL A 59 1.85 -1.01 -6.25
CA VAL A 59 0.42 -1.10 -5.96
C VAL A 59 0.16 -0.50 -4.58
N VAL A 60 -0.95 0.21 -4.42
CA VAL A 60 -1.46 0.66 -3.12
C VAL A 60 -2.80 -0.02 -2.84
N ILE A 61 -2.87 -0.79 -1.76
CA ILE A 61 -4.13 -1.28 -1.21
C ILE A 61 -4.64 -0.23 -0.21
N ALA A 62 -5.79 0.36 -0.52
CA ALA A 62 -6.35 1.45 0.28
C ALA A 62 -7.76 1.13 0.76
N ASP A 63 -8.07 1.61 1.98
CA ASP A 63 -9.45 1.64 2.46
C ASP A 63 -10.21 2.72 1.67
N GLY A 64 -11.42 2.39 1.20
CA GLY A 64 -12.22 3.31 0.39
C GLY A 64 -12.50 4.65 1.07
N THR A 65 -12.56 4.68 2.40
CA THR A 65 -12.74 5.91 3.19
C THR A 65 -11.52 6.83 3.18
N LEU A 66 -10.34 6.31 2.83
CA LEU A 66 -9.08 7.03 2.80
C LEU A 66 -8.68 7.49 1.40
N LEU A 67 -9.46 7.18 0.37
CA LEU A 67 -9.19 7.62 -1.01
C LEU A 67 -8.97 9.13 -1.17
N PRO A 68 -9.66 10.04 -0.44
CA PRO A 68 -9.37 11.47 -0.52
C PRO A 68 -7.93 11.86 -0.15
N LEU A 69 -7.16 10.98 0.50
CA LEU A 69 -5.73 11.20 0.78
C LEU A 69 -4.80 10.82 -0.38
N LEU A 70 -5.31 10.10 -1.39
CA LEU A 70 -4.56 9.60 -2.54
C LEU A 70 -4.89 10.32 -3.85
N VAL A 71 -6.04 11.00 -3.90
CA VAL A 71 -6.52 11.72 -5.09
C VAL A 71 -6.17 13.21 -4.94
N PRO A 72 -5.69 13.90 -6.00
CA PRO A 72 -5.47 15.34 -5.99
C PRO A 72 -6.73 16.16 -5.71
#